data_AF-A0A6B0YWX8-F1
#
_entry.id   AF-A0A6B0YWX8-F1
#
_cell.length_a   1.000
_cell.length_b   1.000
_cell.length_c   1.000
_cell.angle_alpha   90.00
_cell.angle_beta   90.00
_cell.angle_gamma   90.00
#
_symmetry.space_group_name_H-M   'P 1'
#
loop_
_entity.id
_entity.type
_entity.pdbx_description
1 polymer ?
#
loop_
_entity_poly.entity_id
_entity_poly.type
_entity_poly.pdbx_seq_one_letter_code
_entity_poly.pdbx_strand_id
1 'polypeptide(L)'
;MSKTTVTFERRDGAQNMSMAAVRSVPALAARMRQIDRCVLPASFTEIFRTRSLSPAYLVQNRTGPREVQTAVTAISQAADKLRRLARAYGEWKAFDIPAFFDLWPEHAPCLVDVEERVSTVNVTFFADLLLPSFHRAEQYWAQEFFPAYQTARPPFHSSADSSSFTAHFIEFEQPKMRAYWEKMLAVVFETRNALWNDIDFLAATAGGEEKASWQWAWRVPASPGLDECLLPPLDQLPTLTLGVEFPLPASRQPGRVRRLRRTWESRRV
;
A
#
# COMPACT_ATOMS: atom_id res chain seq x y z
N MET A 1 39.53 -27.42 12.59
CA MET A 1 39.07 -26.01 12.73
C MET A 1 38.31 -25.64 11.47
N SER A 2 36.99 -25.84 11.49
CA SER A 2 36.12 -25.69 10.32
C SER A 2 35.72 -24.23 10.11
N LYS A 3 35.96 -23.70 8.91
CA LYS A 3 35.51 -22.38 8.47
C LYS A 3 34.03 -22.46 8.11
N THR A 4 33.17 -21.82 8.90
CA THR A 4 31.75 -21.67 8.58
C THR A 4 31.59 -20.54 7.57
N THR A 5 31.42 -20.91 6.30
CA THR A 5 31.04 -20.00 5.22
C THR A 5 29.55 -19.67 5.39
N VAL A 6 29.24 -18.42 5.72
CA VAL A 6 27.85 -17.92 5.71
C VAL A 6 27.52 -17.55 4.27
N THR A 7 26.80 -18.44 3.60
CA THR A 7 26.21 -18.23 2.27
C THR A 7 25.07 -17.23 2.41
N PHE A 8 25.21 -16.06 1.77
CA PHE A 8 24.10 -15.15 1.53
C PHE A 8 23.21 -15.78 0.47
N GLU A 9 22.10 -16.39 0.90
CA GLU A 9 21.02 -16.75 -0.01
C GLU A 9 20.39 -15.47 -0.58
N ARG A 10 20.47 -15.39 -1.90
CA ARG A 10 19.95 -14.34 -2.76
C ARG A 10 18.43 -14.27 -2.60
N ARG A 11 17.92 -13.13 -2.11
CA ARG A 11 16.50 -12.77 -2.10
C ARG A 11 15.99 -12.56 -3.54
N ASP A 12 15.87 -13.63 -4.32
CA ASP A 12 15.18 -13.60 -5.61
C ASP A 12 13.66 -13.87 -5.45
N GLY A 13 13.21 -14.27 -4.25
CA GLY A 13 11.78 -14.51 -3.96
C GLY A 13 10.96 -13.29 -3.52
N ALA A 14 11.60 -12.24 -3.00
CA ALA A 14 10.89 -11.08 -2.43
C ALA A 14 10.40 -10.09 -3.50
N GLN A 15 11.04 -10.06 -4.68
CA GLN A 15 10.64 -9.18 -5.78
C GLN A 15 9.35 -9.65 -6.48
N ASN A 16 9.03 -10.95 -6.44
CA ASN A 16 7.81 -11.49 -7.05
C ASN A 16 6.55 -11.30 -6.19
N MET A 17 6.67 -11.04 -4.87
CA MET A 17 5.51 -10.77 -4.01
C MET A 17 5.11 -9.28 -3.98
N SER A 18 6.05 -8.36 -4.23
CA SER A 18 5.83 -6.92 -4.13
C SER A 18 4.91 -6.37 -5.23
N MET A 19 4.97 -6.91 -6.45
CA MET A 19 4.15 -6.40 -7.55
C MET A 19 2.65 -6.70 -7.41
N ALA A 20 2.22 -7.71 -6.65
CA ALA A 20 0.85 -8.23 -6.71
C ALA A 20 -0.17 -7.60 -5.73
N ALA A 21 0.25 -6.78 -4.76
CA ALA A 21 -0.61 -6.39 -3.66
C ALA A 21 -1.33 -5.05 -3.87
N VAL A 22 -2.66 -5.03 -3.76
CA VAL A 22 -3.48 -3.81 -3.77
C VAL A 22 -3.51 -3.23 -2.36
N ARG A 23 -2.52 -2.40 -2.03
CA ARG A 23 -2.34 -1.82 -0.69
C ARG A 23 -2.70 -0.33 -0.58
N SER A 24 -2.94 0.32 -1.70
CA SER A 24 -3.19 1.75 -1.75
C SER A 24 -4.24 2.09 -2.82
N VAL A 25 -4.78 3.30 -2.75
CA VAL A 25 -5.71 3.81 -3.78
C VAL A 25 -5.03 3.85 -5.16
N PRO A 26 -3.79 4.38 -5.32
CA PRO A 26 -3.04 4.26 -6.56
C PRO A 26 -2.86 2.82 -7.06
N ALA A 27 -2.59 1.87 -6.16
CA ALA A 27 -2.45 0.46 -6.54
C ALA A 27 -3.76 -0.11 -7.10
N LEU A 28 -4.89 0.17 -6.44
CA LEU A 28 -6.21 -0.29 -6.90
C LEU A 28 -6.55 0.33 -8.27
N ALA A 29 -6.36 1.64 -8.45
CA ALA A 29 -6.57 2.30 -9.73
C ALA A 29 -5.68 1.74 -10.85
N ALA A 30 -4.39 1.49 -10.55
CA ALA A 30 -3.48 0.88 -11.52
C ALA A 30 -3.96 -0.49 -11.98
N ARG A 31 -4.49 -1.30 -11.04
CA ARG A 31 -5.04 -2.63 -11.31
C ARG A 31 -6.34 -2.59 -12.08
N MET A 32 -7.24 -1.67 -11.77
CA MET A 32 -8.45 -1.45 -12.56
C MET A 32 -8.12 -1.00 -13.98
N ARG A 33 -7.18 -0.06 -14.13
CA ARG A 33 -6.74 0.45 -15.43
C ARG A 33 -6.15 -0.64 -16.32
N GLN A 34 -5.35 -1.54 -15.74
CA GLN A 34 -4.65 -2.61 -16.45
C GLN A 34 -5.35 -3.98 -16.26
N ILE A 35 -6.67 -4.00 -16.09
CA ILE A 35 -7.45 -5.18 -15.75
C ILE A 35 -7.28 -6.35 -16.73
N ASP A 36 -7.07 -6.08 -18.03
CA ASP A 36 -6.76 -7.10 -19.05
C ASP A 36 -5.43 -7.81 -18.82
N ARG A 37 -4.49 -7.11 -18.17
CA ARG A 37 -3.11 -7.56 -17.94
C ARG A 37 -2.88 -8.00 -16.50
N CYS A 38 -3.92 -7.95 -15.68
CA CYS A 38 -3.85 -8.38 -14.29
C CYS A 38 -4.07 -9.89 -14.19
N VAL A 39 -3.25 -10.54 -13.37
CA VAL A 39 -3.51 -11.91 -12.90
C VAL A 39 -4.73 -11.85 -11.96
N LEU A 40 -5.47 -12.96 -11.86
CA LEU A 40 -6.62 -13.10 -10.95
C LEU A 40 -6.28 -12.52 -9.57
N PRO A 41 -6.97 -11.46 -9.14
CA PRO A 41 -6.65 -10.81 -7.87
C PRO A 41 -7.12 -11.67 -6.70
N ALA A 42 -6.23 -11.89 -5.74
CA ALA A 42 -6.63 -12.31 -4.42
C ALA A 42 -7.00 -11.06 -3.62
N SER A 43 -8.19 -11.06 -3.00
CA SER A 43 -8.57 -9.93 -2.13
C SER A 43 -7.62 -9.88 -0.94
N PHE A 44 -6.85 -8.80 -0.86
CA PHE A 44 -5.90 -8.58 0.23
C PHE A 44 -6.60 -8.31 1.56
N THR A 45 -7.87 -7.91 1.50
CA THR A 45 -8.65 -7.49 2.66
C THR A 45 -9.27 -8.66 3.42
N GLU A 46 -9.24 -9.87 2.87
CA GLU A 46 -9.64 -11.11 3.56
C GLU A 46 -8.83 -11.34 4.84
N ILE A 47 -7.57 -10.89 4.90
CA ILE A 47 -6.75 -11.04 6.11
C ILE A 47 -7.35 -10.31 7.32
N PHE A 48 -7.95 -9.14 7.10
CA PHE A 48 -8.59 -8.34 8.16
C PHE A 48 -9.94 -8.90 8.62
N ARG A 49 -10.45 -9.95 7.94
CA ARG A 49 -11.62 -10.70 8.41
C ARG A 49 -11.25 -11.79 9.40
N THR A 50 -10.04 -12.35 9.29
CA THR A 50 -9.56 -13.37 10.22
C THR A 50 -9.33 -12.81 11.63
N ARG A 51 -8.93 -11.54 11.71
CA ARG A 51 -8.67 -10.85 12.97
C ARG A 51 -8.93 -9.36 12.84
N SER A 52 -9.61 -8.78 13.83
CA SER A 52 -9.75 -7.33 13.92
C SER A 52 -8.38 -6.66 14.07
N LEU A 53 -8.21 -5.50 13.43
CA LEU A 53 -7.12 -4.56 13.72
C LEU A 53 -7.05 -4.28 15.23
N SER A 54 -5.85 -3.98 15.71
CA SER A 54 -5.67 -3.56 17.10
C SER A 54 -6.45 -2.25 17.35
N PRO A 55 -6.88 -1.98 18.60
CA PRO A 55 -7.72 -0.81 18.89
C PRO A 55 -7.13 0.53 18.42
N ALA A 56 -5.80 0.64 18.35
CA ALA A 56 -5.10 1.83 17.85
C ALA A 56 -5.40 2.14 16.37
N TYR A 57 -5.66 1.11 15.55
CA TYR A 57 -5.90 1.26 14.11
C TYR A 57 -7.33 0.93 13.70
N LEU A 58 -8.23 0.73 14.66
CA LEU A 58 -9.61 0.35 14.34
C LEU A 58 -10.41 1.56 13.83
N VAL A 59 -10.65 1.58 12.52
CA VAL A 59 -11.51 2.59 11.87
C VAL A 59 -12.96 2.08 11.82
N GLN A 60 -13.90 2.91 12.28
CA GLN A 60 -15.28 2.49 12.50
C GLN A 60 -16.14 2.64 11.23
N ASN A 61 -16.77 1.55 10.82
CA ASN A 61 -17.57 1.46 9.60
C ASN A 61 -19.08 1.62 9.86
N ARG A 62 -19.52 2.79 10.36
CA ARG A 62 -20.96 3.06 10.62
C ARG A 62 -21.54 4.13 9.70
N THR A 63 -20.83 5.24 9.52
CA THR A 63 -21.22 6.36 8.66
C THR A 63 -19.96 7.01 8.08
N GLY A 64 -20.05 7.64 6.90
CA GLY A 64 -18.91 8.31 6.25
C GLY A 64 -18.15 9.25 7.18
N PRO A 65 -18.81 10.19 7.88
CA PRO A 65 -18.13 11.13 8.80
C PRO A 65 -17.41 10.44 9.97
N ARG A 66 -17.96 9.32 10.47
CA ARG A 66 -17.37 8.58 11.58
C ARG A 66 -16.15 7.76 11.14
N GLU A 67 -16.19 7.25 9.91
CA GLU A 67 -15.04 6.63 9.27
C GLU A 67 -13.89 7.63 9.17
N VAL A 68 -14.14 8.84 8.64
CA VAL A 68 -13.15 9.92 8.54
C VAL A 68 -12.56 10.27 9.90
N GLN A 69 -13.39 10.56 10.91
CA GLN A 69 -12.89 10.96 12.24
C GLN A 69 -12.00 9.89 12.88
N THR A 70 -12.37 8.62 12.78
CA THR A 70 -11.58 7.51 13.35
C THR A 70 -10.33 7.21 12.51
N ALA A 71 -10.40 7.38 11.19
CA ALA A 71 -9.26 7.29 10.29
C ALA A 71 -8.20 8.35 10.62
N VAL A 72 -8.61 9.61 10.81
CA VAL A 72 -7.71 10.70 11.22
C VAL A 72 -6.91 10.30 12.47
N THR A 73 -7.59 9.80 13.50
CA THR A 73 -6.93 9.39 14.75
C THR A 73 -5.93 8.24 14.53
N ALA A 74 -6.33 7.19 13.80
CA ALA A 74 -5.47 6.05 13.51
C ALA A 74 -4.23 6.44 12.68
N ILE A 75 -4.41 7.36 11.72
CA ILE A 75 -3.34 7.80 10.81
C ILE A 75 -2.37 8.73 11.53
N SER A 76 -2.85 9.67 12.35
CA SER A 76 -1.99 10.51 13.20
C SER A 76 -1.12 9.64 14.12
N GLN A 77 -1.68 8.57 14.69
CA GLN A 77 -0.91 7.62 15.50
C GLN A 77 0.15 6.87 14.67
N ALA A 78 -0.18 6.43 13.45
CA ALA A 78 0.78 5.81 12.55
C ALA A 78 1.92 6.78 12.18
N ALA A 79 1.59 8.04 11.89
CA ALA A 79 2.54 9.08 11.54
C ALA A 79 3.50 9.42 12.68
N ASP A 80 3.00 9.58 13.92
CA ASP A 80 3.88 9.81 15.08
C ASP A 80 4.81 8.62 15.33
N LYS A 81 4.33 7.37 15.16
CA LYS A 81 5.19 6.18 15.24
C LYS A 81 6.28 6.18 14.18
N LEU A 82 5.95 6.47 12.93
CA LEU A 82 6.94 6.57 11.85
C LEU A 82 7.99 7.64 12.14
N ARG A 83 7.58 8.80 12.65
CA ARG A 83 8.53 9.86 13.04
C ARG A 83 9.50 9.40 14.14
N ARG A 84 9.03 8.63 15.10
CA ARG A 84 9.86 8.07 16.19
C ARG A 84 10.74 6.91 15.74
N LEU A 85 10.41 6.26 14.62
CA LEU A 85 11.06 5.06 14.14
C LEU A 85 12.56 5.26 13.92
N ALA A 86 12.98 6.37 13.32
CA ALA A 86 14.40 6.63 13.05
C ALA A 86 15.28 6.58 14.32
N ARG A 87 14.72 6.97 15.48
CA ARG A 87 15.42 6.90 16.77
C ARG A 87 15.37 5.51 17.39
N ALA A 88 14.25 4.81 17.24
CA ALA A 88 14.05 3.49 17.85
C ALA A 88 14.74 2.37 17.07
N TYR A 89 14.82 2.47 15.74
CA TYR A 89 15.23 1.39 14.86
C TYR A 89 16.65 0.87 15.14
N GLY A 90 17.58 1.77 15.50
CA GLY A 90 18.96 1.43 15.83
C GLY A 90 19.15 0.74 17.18
N GLU A 91 18.18 0.89 18.09
CA GLU A 91 18.23 0.29 19.42
C GLU A 91 17.82 -1.19 19.41
N TRP A 92 17.14 -1.63 18.35
CA TRP A 92 16.67 -3.01 18.25
C TRP A 92 17.77 -3.89 17.66
N LYS A 93 18.05 -5.03 18.31
CA LYS A 93 18.98 -6.03 17.75
C LYS A 93 18.42 -6.69 16.50
N ALA A 94 17.14 -7.03 16.55
CA ALA A 94 16.32 -7.44 15.41
C ALA A 94 15.06 -6.57 15.46
N PHE A 95 14.79 -5.80 14.40
CA PHE A 95 13.61 -4.94 14.37
C PHE A 95 12.37 -5.81 14.15
N ASP A 96 11.38 -5.67 15.02
CA ASP A 96 10.12 -6.41 14.95
C ASP A 96 8.98 -5.41 14.72
N ILE A 97 8.51 -5.42 13.47
CA ILE A 97 7.51 -4.52 12.91
C ILE A 97 6.16 -4.67 13.66
N PRO A 98 5.59 -5.87 13.82
CA PRO A 98 4.38 -6.07 14.62
C PRO A 98 4.44 -5.39 15.98
N ALA A 99 5.53 -5.60 16.74
CA ALA A 99 5.66 -5.03 18.08
C ALA A 99 5.78 -3.50 18.06
N PHE A 100 6.57 -2.92 17.14
CA PHE A 100 6.74 -1.47 17.08
C PHE A 100 5.44 -0.74 16.70
N PHE A 101 4.70 -1.31 15.75
CA PHE A 101 3.46 -0.73 15.27
C PHE A 101 2.23 -1.19 16.04
N ASP A 102 2.32 -1.97 17.12
CA ASP A 102 1.15 -2.57 17.80
C ASP A 102 0.21 -3.30 16.83
N LEU A 103 0.77 -3.99 15.85
CA LEU A 103 0.06 -4.76 14.84
C LEU A 103 0.09 -6.25 15.18
N TRP A 104 -0.94 -6.96 14.74
CA TRP A 104 -0.87 -8.41 14.72
C TRP A 104 0.15 -8.89 13.66
N PRO A 105 0.88 -9.99 13.91
CA PRO A 105 1.89 -10.50 12.97
C PRO A 105 1.35 -10.74 11.56
N GLU A 106 0.07 -11.08 11.43
CA GLU A 106 -0.59 -11.32 10.16
C GLU A 106 -0.82 -10.01 9.37
N HIS A 107 -1.08 -8.89 10.06
CA HIS A 107 -1.36 -7.61 9.42
C HIS A 107 -0.11 -6.83 9.02
N ALA A 108 0.98 -7.00 9.77
CA ALA A 108 2.20 -6.21 9.59
C ALA A 108 2.78 -6.29 8.15
N PRO A 109 2.88 -7.46 7.49
CA PRO A 109 3.40 -7.56 6.12
C PRO A 109 2.51 -6.89 5.07
N CYS A 110 1.24 -6.64 5.38
CA CYS A 110 0.29 -5.97 4.50
C CYS A 110 0.32 -4.45 4.68
N LEU A 111 0.45 -4.00 5.94
CA LEU A 111 0.39 -2.59 6.30
C LEU A 111 1.75 -1.89 6.21
N VAL A 112 2.84 -2.60 6.44
CA VAL A 112 4.18 -2.00 6.55
C VAL A 112 5.15 -2.72 5.63
N ASP A 113 5.85 -1.95 4.81
CA ASP A 113 7.01 -2.40 4.06
C ASP A 113 8.27 -1.75 4.62
N VAL A 114 9.32 -2.55 4.80
CA VAL A 114 10.62 -2.09 5.31
C VAL A 114 11.70 -2.56 4.34
N GLU A 115 12.27 -1.61 3.62
CA GLU A 115 13.36 -1.85 2.70
C GLU A 115 14.66 -1.31 3.29
N GLU A 116 15.52 -2.22 3.75
CA GLU A 116 16.91 -1.89 4.10
C GLU A 116 17.76 -1.83 2.84
N ARG A 117 18.26 -0.63 2.51
CA ARG A 117 19.23 -0.39 1.46
C ARG A 117 20.64 -0.27 2.05
N VAL A 118 21.64 -0.08 1.19
CA VAL A 118 23.07 -0.06 1.59
C VAL A 118 23.35 0.94 2.71
N SER A 119 22.72 2.11 2.68
CA SER A 119 22.97 3.19 3.65
C SER A 119 21.72 3.78 4.28
N THR A 120 20.53 3.40 3.81
CA THR A 120 19.25 3.97 4.26
C THR A 120 18.23 2.86 4.52
N VAL A 121 17.26 3.17 5.36
CA VAL A 121 16.10 2.33 5.62
C VAL A 121 14.89 3.13 5.16
N ASN A 122 14.11 2.53 4.26
CA ASN A 122 12.84 3.08 3.82
C ASN A 122 11.74 2.28 4.50
N VAL A 123 10.83 2.97 5.17
CA VAL A 123 9.65 2.35 5.76
C VAL A 123 8.42 3.01 5.19
N THR A 124 7.54 2.21 4.62
CA THR A 124 6.26 2.65 4.05
C THR A 124 5.12 2.03 4.84
N PHE A 125 4.16 2.85 5.27
CA PHE A 125 2.94 2.42 5.93
C PHE A 125 1.73 2.71 5.03
N PHE A 126 1.07 1.67 4.57
CA PHE A 126 -0.08 1.74 3.65
C PHE A 126 -1.38 2.02 4.42
N ALA A 127 -1.58 3.26 4.86
CA ALA A 127 -2.71 3.60 5.72
C ALA A 127 -4.08 3.57 5.01
N ASP A 128 -4.10 3.52 3.67
CA ASP A 128 -5.33 3.28 2.89
C ASP A 128 -6.01 1.95 3.31
N LEU A 129 -5.21 0.92 3.65
CA LEU A 129 -5.68 -0.37 4.17
C LEU A 129 -6.28 -0.30 5.59
N LEU A 130 -6.29 0.85 6.25
CA LEU A 130 -7.04 1.00 7.49
C LEU A 130 -8.51 1.33 7.23
N LEU A 131 -8.86 1.77 6.01
CA LEU A 131 -10.18 2.28 5.70
C LEU A 131 -11.15 1.15 5.31
N PRO A 132 -12.29 1.02 6.03
CA PRO A 132 -13.33 0.07 5.63
C PRO A 132 -13.92 0.33 4.25
N SER A 133 -13.95 1.58 3.79
CA SER A 133 -14.34 1.95 2.42
C SER A 133 -13.36 1.42 1.37
N PHE A 134 -12.05 1.50 1.64
CA PHE A 134 -11.03 0.88 0.79
C PHE A 134 -11.21 -0.63 0.74
N HIS A 135 -11.44 -1.26 1.90
CA HIS A 135 -11.67 -2.72 1.97
C HIS A 135 -12.82 -3.17 1.08
N ARG A 136 -13.95 -2.45 1.14
CA ARG A 136 -15.12 -2.77 0.31
C ARG A 136 -14.86 -2.60 -1.17
N ALA A 137 -14.17 -1.53 -1.57
CA ALA A 137 -13.86 -1.27 -2.97
C ALA A 137 -12.89 -2.32 -3.54
N GLU A 138 -11.81 -2.63 -2.81
CA GLU A 138 -10.84 -3.65 -3.19
C GLU A 138 -11.47 -5.04 -3.26
N GLN A 139 -12.28 -5.39 -2.26
CA GLN A 139 -12.95 -6.67 -2.22
C GLN A 139 -13.93 -6.84 -3.39
N TYR A 140 -14.79 -5.86 -3.60
CA TYR A 140 -15.75 -5.90 -4.71
C TYR A 140 -15.03 -5.94 -6.06
N TRP A 141 -13.94 -5.17 -6.20
CA TRP A 141 -13.09 -5.21 -7.39
C TRP A 141 -12.56 -6.63 -7.66
N ALA A 142 -11.98 -7.27 -6.64
CA ALA A 142 -11.35 -8.58 -6.80
C ALA A 142 -12.34 -9.73 -6.99
N GLN A 143 -13.47 -9.72 -6.27
CA GLN A 143 -14.38 -10.87 -6.17
C GLN A 143 -15.54 -10.83 -7.16
N GLU A 144 -16.02 -9.65 -7.54
CA GLU A 144 -17.21 -9.49 -8.39
C GLU A 144 -16.85 -8.78 -9.71
N PHE A 145 -16.25 -7.60 -9.63
CA PHE A 145 -16.00 -6.76 -10.81
C PHE A 145 -14.97 -7.36 -11.77
N PHE A 146 -13.83 -7.86 -11.27
CA PHE A 146 -12.79 -8.45 -12.10
C PHE A 146 -13.29 -9.69 -12.88
N PRO A 147 -13.90 -10.69 -12.23
CA PRO A 147 -14.49 -11.83 -12.94
C PRO A 147 -15.58 -11.42 -13.95
N ALA A 148 -16.43 -10.46 -13.60
CA ALA A 148 -17.46 -9.97 -14.50
C ALA A 148 -16.86 -9.29 -15.74
N TYR A 149 -15.83 -8.46 -15.55
CA TYR A 149 -15.08 -7.86 -16.66
C TYR A 149 -14.43 -8.92 -17.55
N GLN A 150 -13.79 -9.93 -16.97
CA GLN A 150 -13.16 -11.02 -17.73
C GLN A 150 -14.19 -11.88 -18.50
N THR A 151 -15.41 -12.01 -17.98
CA THR A 151 -16.51 -12.73 -18.65
C THR A 151 -17.12 -11.90 -19.77
N ALA A 152 -17.30 -10.60 -19.55
CA ALA A 152 -17.79 -9.66 -20.54
C ALA A 152 -16.77 -9.36 -21.65
N ARG A 153 -15.47 -9.50 -21.34
CA ARG A 153 -14.27 -9.24 -22.17
C ARG A 153 -14.54 -8.32 -23.37
N PRO A 154 -14.73 -7.01 -23.14
CA PRO A 154 -14.69 -6.03 -24.22
C PRO A 154 -13.32 -6.15 -24.93
N PRO A 155 -13.24 -6.17 -26.27
CA PRO A 155 -14.01 -5.31 -27.16
C PRO A 155 -14.80 -6.11 -28.21
N PHE A 156 -15.80 -5.49 -28.86
CA PHE A 156 -16.02 -5.46 -30.32
C PHE A 156 -15.45 -6.57 -31.27
N HIS A 157 -15.27 -7.82 -30.84
CA HIS A 157 -14.67 -8.91 -31.62
C HIS A 157 -15.66 -10.00 -32.03
N SER A 158 -16.94 -9.82 -31.72
CA SER A 158 -18.00 -10.49 -32.46
C SER A 158 -19.01 -9.44 -32.87
N SER A 159 -19.01 -9.10 -34.16
CA SER A 159 -20.14 -8.41 -34.77
C SER A 159 -21.38 -9.27 -34.59
N ALA A 160 -22.47 -8.63 -34.17
CA ALA A 160 -23.78 -9.18 -33.80
C ALA A 160 -23.88 -9.53 -32.31
N ASP A 161 -24.62 -8.66 -31.62
CA ASP A 161 -25.14 -8.76 -30.27
C ASP A 161 -24.16 -8.53 -29.11
N SER A 162 -24.36 -7.40 -28.43
CA SER A 162 -23.97 -7.22 -27.04
C SER A 162 -24.45 -8.44 -26.27
N SER A 163 -23.51 -9.33 -25.92
CA SER A 163 -23.84 -10.50 -25.10
C SER A 163 -24.57 -10.05 -23.84
N SER A 164 -25.51 -10.86 -23.34
CA SER A 164 -26.23 -10.58 -22.09
C SER A 164 -25.27 -10.27 -20.92
N PHE A 165 -24.07 -10.84 -20.95
CA PHE A 165 -22.99 -10.57 -19.99
C PHE A 165 -22.40 -9.16 -20.12
N THR A 166 -22.21 -8.65 -21.34
CA THR A 166 -21.75 -7.27 -21.58
C THR A 166 -22.78 -6.26 -21.10
N ALA A 167 -24.06 -6.48 -21.41
CA ALA A 167 -25.14 -5.63 -20.92
C ALA A 167 -25.20 -5.64 -19.38
N HIS A 168 -25.11 -6.82 -18.77
CA HIS A 168 -25.10 -6.95 -17.32
C HIS A 168 -23.92 -6.24 -16.66
N PHE A 169 -22.72 -6.35 -17.23
CA PHE A 169 -21.54 -5.65 -16.72
C PHE A 169 -21.70 -4.13 -16.75
N ILE A 170 -22.21 -3.57 -17.86
CA ILE A 170 -22.41 -2.13 -18.02
C ILE A 170 -23.56 -1.62 -17.14
N GLU A 171 -24.65 -2.38 -17.00
CA GLU A 171 -25.83 -1.95 -16.27
C GLU A 171 -25.70 -2.11 -14.75
N PHE A 172 -24.99 -3.14 -14.27
CA PHE A 172 -24.95 -3.48 -12.84
C PHE A 172 -23.55 -3.36 -12.23
N GLU A 173 -22.56 -4.02 -12.82
CA GLU A 173 -21.24 -4.17 -12.18
C GLU A 173 -20.43 -2.86 -12.20
N GLN A 174 -20.46 -2.15 -13.33
CA GLN A 174 -19.73 -0.89 -13.49
C GLN A 174 -20.29 0.25 -12.61
N PRO A 175 -21.61 0.50 -12.55
CA PRO A 175 -22.16 1.49 -11.61
C PRO A 175 -21.92 1.14 -10.15
N LYS A 176 -21.98 -0.15 -9.78
CA LYS A 176 -21.72 -0.60 -8.40
C LYS A 176 -20.25 -0.41 -8.03
N MET A 177 -19.30 -0.72 -8.92
CA MET A 177 -17.88 -0.42 -8.72
C MET A 177 -17.66 1.08 -8.56
N ARG A 178 -18.30 1.90 -9.41
CA ARG A 178 -18.20 3.36 -9.36
C ARG A 178 -18.67 3.92 -8.02
N ALA A 179 -19.79 3.43 -7.50
CA ALA A 179 -20.30 3.85 -6.20
C ALA A 179 -19.34 3.52 -5.04
N TYR A 180 -18.72 2.33 -5.04
CA TYR A 180 -17.70 1.99 -4.04
C TYR A 180 -16.43 2.83 -4.20
N TRP A 181 -16.00 3.05 -5.43
CA TRP A 181 -14.84 3.86 -5.78
C TRP A 181 -15.00 5.32 -5.34
N GLU A 182 -16.10 5.98 -5.71
CA GLU A 182 -16.42 7.36 -5.33
C GLU A 182 -16.49 7.52 -3.81
N LYS A 183 -17.17 6.58 -3.11
CA LYS A 183 -17.26 6.61 -1.66
C LYS A 183 -15.90 6.49 -0.99
N MET A 184 -15.05 5.57 -1.46
CA MET A 184 -13.69 5.40 -0.97
C MET A 184 -12.87 6.68 -1.19
N LEU A 185 -12.90 7.24 -2.40
CA LEU A 185 -12.20 8.49 -2.71
C LEU A 185 -12.66 9.63 -1.81
N ALA A 186 -13.97 9.78 -1.58
CA ALA A 186 -14.52 10.81 -0.69
C ALA A 186 -13.95 10.69 0.73
N VAL A 187 -13.94 9.48 1.31
CA VAL A 187 -13.37 9.25 2.66
C VAL A 187 -11.88 9.59 2.69
N VAL A 188 -11.11 9.18 1.68
CA VAL A 188 -9.66 9.44 1.61
C VAL A 188 -9.40 10.95 1.48
N PHE A 189 -10.15 11.66 0.62
CA PHE A 189 -10.04 13.11 0.46
C PHE A 189 -10.40 13.85 1.75
N GLU A 190 -11.54 13.54 2.37
CA GLU A 190 -11.97 14.17 3.62
C GLU A 190 -10.97 13.92 4.76
N THR A 191 -10.44 12.70 4.85
CA THR A 191 -9.41 12.34 5.84
C THR A 191 -8.12 13.14 5.61
N ARG A 192 -7.65 13.25 4.37
CA ARG A 192 -6.48 14.08 4.03
C ARG A 192 -6.70 15.56 4.37
N ASN A 193 -7.89 16.09 4.08
CA ASN A 193 -8.23 17.48 4.38
C ASN A 193 -8.24 17.73 5.90
N ALA A 194 -8.78 16.79 6.68
CA ALA A 194 -8.77 16.88 8.14
C ALA A 194 -7.34 16.80 8.73
N LEU A 195 -6.44 16.05 8.09
CA LEU A 195 -5.03 15.92 8.48
C LEU A 195 -4.13 17.07 7.95
N TRP A 196 -4.68 18.04 7.22
CA TRP A 196 -3.87 19.09 6.58
C TRP A 196 -3.04 19.94 7.56
N ASN A 197 -3.47 20.04 8.82
CA ASN A 197 -2.74 20.76 9.88
C ASN A 197 -1.94 19.84 10.81
N ASP A 198 -1.93 18.53 10.57
CA ASP A 198 -1.17 17.56 11.36
C ASP A 198 0.29 17.51 10.86
N ILE A 199 1.20 18.05 11.68
CA ILE A 199 2.63 18.14 11.34
C ILE A 199 3.26 16.76 11.14
N ASP A 200 2.87 15.77 11.95
CA ASP A 200 3.43 14.43 11.86
C ASP A 200 2.98 13.75 10.56
N PHE A 201 1.70 13.93 10.18
CA PHE A 201 1.20 13.48 8.87
C PHE A 201 1.93 14.17 7.71
N LEU A 202 2.07 15.49 7.74
CA LEU A 202 2.76 16.24 6.68
C LEU A 202 4.24 15.86 6.55
N ALA A 203 4.90 15.52 7.66
CA ALA A 203 6.29 15.06 7.64
C ALA A 203 6.45 13.63 7.14
N ALA A 204 5.39 12.81 7.24
CA ALA A 204 5.41 11.40 6.89
C ALA A 204 4.64 11.07 5.59
N THR A 205 4.00 12.02 4.90
CA THR A 205 3.24 11.71 3.69
C THR A 205 4.17 11.21 2.57
N ALA A 206 3.91 10.01 2.06
CA ALA A 206 4.68 9.38 0.97
C ALA A 206 3.82 9.16 -0.30
N GLY A 207 2.78 9.98 -0.47
CA GLY A 207 1.85 9.83 -1.59
C GLY A 207 2.47 10.09 -2.96
N GLY A 208 3.54 10.88 -3.05
CA GLY A 208 4.25 11.12 -4.30
C GLY A 208 5.04 9.90 -4.75
N GLU A 209 5.77 9.30 -3.82
CA GLU A 209 6.56 8.07 -3.99
C GLU A 209 5.65 6.89 -4.34
N GLU A 210 4.51 6.78 -3.66
CA GLU A 210 3.51 5.76 -3.96
C GLU A 210 2.97 5.92 -5.39
N LYS A 211 2.56 7.13 -5.80
CA LYS A 211 2.12 7.39 -7.18
C LYS A 211 3.21 7.10 -8.20
N ALA A 212 4.45 7.49 -7.93
CA ALA A 212 5.58 7.25 -8.82
C ALA A 212 5.79 5.75 -9.08
N SER A 213 5.59 4.92 -8.05
CA SER A 213 5.66 3.45 -8.16
C SER A 213 4.63 2.85 -9.13
N TRP A 214 3.51 3.54 -9.35
CA TRP A 214 2.43 3.11 -10.26
C TRP A 214 2.39 3.86 -11.59
N GLN A 215 3.33 4.79 -11.84
CA GLN A 215 3.33 5.62 -13.05
C GLN A 215 3.34 4.79 -14.34
N TRP A 216 3.95 3.61 -14.31
CA TRP A 216 4.00 2.70 -15.45
C TRP A 216 2.60 2.33 -15.97
N ALA A 217 1.58 2.21 -15.10
CA ALA A 217 0.22 1.85 -15.49
C ALA A 217 -0.48 2.96 -16.29
N TRP A 218 -0.05 4.22 -16.11
CA TRP A 218 -0.53 5.39 -16.88
C TRP A 218 0.27 5.64 -18.17
N ARG A 219 1.42 5.00 -18.36
CA ARG A 219 2.18 5.06 -19.63
C ARG A 219 1.54 4.22 -20.74
N VAL A 220 0.58 3.38 -20.39
CA VAL A 220 -0.16 2.49 -21.29
C VAL A 220 -1.63 2.93 -21.31
N PRO A 221 -2.34 2.79 -22.45
CA PRO A 221 -3.78 2.93 -22.49
C PRO A 221 -4.48 2.07 -21.43
N ALA A 222 -5.62 2.57 -20.94
CA ALA A 222 -6.48 1.78 -20.07
C ALA A 222 -7.10 0.62 -20.85
N SER A 223 -7.49 -0.43 -20.12
CA SER A 223 -8.28 -1.53 -20.68
C SER A 223 -9.64 -0.98 -21.14
N PRO A 224 -10.16 -1.40 -22.30
CA PRO A 224 -11.37 -0.83 -22.90
C PRO A 224 -12.63 -1.19 -22.09
N GLY A 225 -13.70 -0.42 -22.29
CA GLY A 225 -15.02 -0.72 -21.71
C GLY A 225 -15.18 -0.36 -20.23
N LEU A 226 -14.21 0.34 -19.63
CA LEU A 226 -14.29 0.88 -18.28
C LEU A 226 -14.84 2.32 -18.29
N ASP A 227 -15.68 2.64 -17.32
CA ASP A 227 -16.17 4.00 -17.05
C ASP A 227 -14.99 4.95 -16.76
N GLU A 228 -15.00 6.16 -17.35
CA GLU A 228 -13.96 7.17 -17.18
C GLU A 228 -13.79 7.60 -15.70
N CYS A 229 -14.87 7.57 -14.91
CA CYS A 229 -14.80 7.87 -13.47
C CYS A 229 -13.94 6.86 -12.68
N LEU A 230 -13.76 5.65 -13.21
CA LEU A 230 -12.87 4.62 -12.66
C LEU A 230 -11.42 4.78 -13.13
N LEU A 231 -11.16 5.70 -14.07
CA LEU A 231 -9.87 5.93 -14.71
C LEU A 231 -9.34 7.36 -14.48
N PRO A 232 -9.34 7.88 -13.24
CA PRO A 232 -8.86 9.24 -13.00
C PRO A 232 -7.36 9.39 -13.34
N PRO A 233 -6.92 10.62 -13.65
CA PRO A 233 -5.50 10.95 -13.72
C PRO A 233 -4.75 10.60 -12.42
N LEU A 234 -3.51 10.12 -12.54
CA LEU A 234 -2.70 9.65 -11.40
C LEU A 234 -2.42 10.74 -10.36
N ASP A 235 -2.23 11.98 -10.82
CA ASP A 235 -2.02 13.16 -9.97
C ASP A 235 -3.24 13.46 -9.11
N GLN A 236 -4.46 13.16 -9.59
CA GLN A 236 -5.71 13.38 -8.87
C GLN A 236 -6.03 12.28 -7.85
N LEU A 237 -5.36 11.13 -7.89
CA LEU A 237 -5.61 10.06 -6.94
C LEU A 237 -5.15 10.44 -5.52
N PRO A 238 -6.01 10.46 -4.50
CA PRO A 238 -5.58 10.65 -3.13
C PRO A 238 -5.00 9.33 -2.59
N THR A 239 -4.15 9.43 -1.57
CA THR A 239 -3.66 8.26 -0.81
C THR A 239 -3.28 8.70 0.60
N LEU A 240 -3.42 7.81 1.57
CA LEU A 240 -2.97 8.01 2.94
C LEU A 240 -1.64 7.30 3.22
N THR A 241 -0.95 6.86 2.17
CA THR A 241 0.36 6.22 2.29
C THR A 241 1.35 7.14 2.99
N LEU A 242 1.96 6.61 4.05
CA LEU A 242 2.98 7.28 4.83
C LEU A 242 4.33 6.63 4.57
N GLY A 243 5.41 7.36 4.75
CA GLY A 243 6.75 6.85 4.64
C GLY A 243 7.77 7.68 5.39
N VAL A 244 8.87 7.05 5.75
CA VAL A 244 10.05 7.70 6.32
C VAL A 244 11.30 7.04 5.76
N GLU A 245 12.28 7.87 5.41
CA GLU A 245 13.62 7.44 5.04
C GLU A 245 14.61 7.95 6.10
N PHE A 246 15.48 7.07 6.59
CA PHE A 246 16.54 7.45 7.52
C PHE A 246 17.82 6.65 7.30
N PRO A 247 19.00 7.16 7.72
CA PRO A 247 20.25 6.43 7.58
C PRO A 247 20.24 5.11 8.35
N LEU A 248 20.71 4.04 7.71
CA LEU A 248 20.88 2.75 8.37
C LEU A 248 21.92 2.90 9.50
N PRO A 249 21.61 2.46 10.74
CA PRO A 249 22.51 2.61 11.89
C PRO A 249 23.88 1.98 11.63
N ALA A 250 24.95 2.64 12.12
CA ALA A 250 26.32 2.18 11.90
C ALA A 250 26.56 0.76 12.45
N SER A 251 25.90 0.39 13.55
CA SER A 251 25.94 -0.97 14.13
C SER A 251 25.48 -2.07 13.15
N ARG A 252 24.61 -1.73 12.20
CA ARG A 252 24.10 -2.63 11.15
C ARG A 252 24.86 -2.51 9.81
N GLN A 253 25.90 -1.68 9.74
CA GLN A 253 26.74 -1.48 8.56
C GLN A 253 28.14 -2.09 8.74
N PRO A 254 28.36 -3.40 8.48
CA PRO A 254 29.63 -4.06 8.76
C PRO A 254 30.83 -3.39 8.05
N GLY A 255 30.62 -2.83 6.85
CA GLY A 255 31.65 -2.09 6.12
C GLY A 255 32.00 -0.72 6.72
N ARG A 256 31.05 -0.04 7.39
CA ARG A 256 31.28 1.26 8.04
C ARG A 256 31.91 1.09 9.41
N VAL A 257 31.53 0.07 10.17
CA VAL A 257 32.18 -0.30 11.45
C VAL A 257 33.68 -0.53 11.24
N ARG A 258 34.05 -1.29 10.18
CA ARG A 258 35.46 -1.52 9.82
C ARG A 258 36.21 -0.23 9.48
N ARG A 259 35.57 0.70 8.76
CA ARG A 259 36.18 2.00 8.43
C ARG A 259 36.34 2.89 9.65
N LEU A 260 35.29 3.02 10.46
CA LEU A 260 35.34 3.77 11.72
C LEU A 260 36.43 3.21 12.62
N ARG A 261 36.48 1.89 12.83
CA ARG A 261 37.52 1.25 13.64
C ARG A 261 38.94 1.61 13.16
N ARG A 262 39.20 1.55 11.84
CA ARG A 262 40.49 1.97 11.27
C ARG A 262 40.79 3.46 11.51
N THR A 263 39.80 4.34 11.36
CA THR A 263 39.98 5.79 11.59
C THR A 263 40.28 6.11 13.05
N TRP A 264 39.71 5.35 13.99
CA TRP A 264 40.01 5.48 15.42
C TRP A 264 41.38 4.90 15.78
N GLU A 265 41.76 3.78 15.16
CA GLU A 265 43.10 3.17 15.32
C GLU A 265 44.20 4.06 14.74
N SER A 266 43.96 4.75 13.61
CA SER A 266 44.93 5.64 12.97
C SER A 266 45.11 7.01 13.65
N ARG A 267 44.22 7.40 14.58
CA ARG A 267 44.31 8.66 15.35
C ARG A 267 44.98 8.50 16.72
N ARG A 268 45.34 7.27 17.11
CA ARG A 268 46.04 6.95 18.36
C ARG A 268 47.54 6.68 18.17
N VAL A 269 48.05 6.88 16.96
CA VAL A 269 49.47 6.90 16.59
C VAL A 269 49.88 8.35 16.40
#